data_AF-A0A3D5GDK9-F1
#
_entry.id   AF-A0A3D5GDK9-F1
#
_cell.length_a   1.000
_cell.length_b   1.000
_cell.length_c   1.000
_cell.angle_alpha   90.00
_cell.angle_beta   90.00
_cell.angle_gamma   90.00
#
_symmetry.space_group_name_H-M   'P 1'
#
loop_
_entity.id
_entity.type
_entity.pdbx_description
1 polymer ?
#
loop_
_entity_poly.entity_id
_entity_poly.type
_entity_poly.pdbx_seq_one_letter_code
_entity_poly.pdbx_strand_id
1 'polypeptide(L)'
;MLTESDRPTESTLLAIVRLLRWDKPAGRLILMIPALWAVFLAAHGRPPATLVGVIVLGTLATSAAGCVINDLWDRDIDPQVERTRSRPLASRALKVQTAIGVALISFACAAILAFYLNPLSFWLCVAAVPVIICYPLAKRFFPVPQLVLSIAWGFAVLISWSAAVGKLELATWLLWGAVVLWTLGFDTVYAMSDREDDLRLGVNSSAIFFGDSAANAVGFFFLATVGLLVAMGINLQLHIGFWFAILGAAILWFLQYSQLRKADIPRPVYGQIFRQNVWVGFVLLAGMIVGEIF
;
A
#
# COMPACT_ATOMS: atom_id res chain seq x y z
N MET A 1 7.01 43.38 -4.01
CA MET A 1 5.84 42.53 -3.71
C MET A 1 5.40 41.89 -5.01
N LEU A 2 5.66 40.60 -5.20
CA LEU A 2 5.08 39.86 -6.32
C LEU A 2 3.62 39.57 -5.96
N THR A 3 2.69 40.06 -6.77
CA THR A 3 1.26 39.74 -6.66
C THR A 3 1.06 38.23 -6.84
N GLU A 4 0.13 37.62 -6.10
CA GLU A 4 -0.20 36.18 -6.20
C GLU A 4 -0.60 35.71 -7.61
N SER A 5 -0.79 36.62 -8.57
CA SER A 5 -1.22 36.34 -9.95
C SER A 5 -0.15 35.80 -10.89
N ASP A 6 1.12 35.72 -10.48
CA ASP A 6 2.24 35.33 -11.37
C ASP A 6 2.75 33.90 -11.17
N ARG A 7 2.06 33.06 -10.39
CA ARG A 7 2.38 31.62 -10.38
C ARG A 7 1.86 31.01 -11.69
N PRO A 8 2.72 30.38 -12.52
CA PRO A 8 2.23 29.69 -13.70
C PRO A 8 1.16 28.70 -13.26
N THR A 9 -0.05 28.86 -13.80
CA THR A 9 -1.17 27.97 -13.54
C THR A 9 -0.75 26.58 -13.94
N GLU A 10 -0.62 25.70 -12.95
CA GLU A 10 -0.30 24.29 -13.17
C GLU A 10 -1.26 23.73 -14.23
N SER A 11 -0.71 23.09 -15.26
CA SER A 11 -1.55 22.52 -16.31
C SER A 11 -2.46 21.45 -15.72
N THR A 12 -3.70 21.37 -16.21
CA THR A 12 -4.66 20.35 -15.75
C THR A 12 -4.09 18.94 -15.84
N LEU A 13 -3.29 18.67 -16.87
CA LEU A 13 -2.59 17.39 -17.05
C LEU A 13 -1.62 17.11 -15.89
N LEU A 14 -0.79 18.09 -15.52
CA LEU A 14 0.17 17.92 -14.43
C LEU A 14 -0.54 17.74 -13.08
N ALA A 15 -1.63 18.48 -12.86
CA ALA A 15 -2.48 18.28 -11.69
C ALA A 15 -3.10 16.88 -11.65
N ILE A 16 -3.54 16.31 -12.78
CA ILE A 16 -4.01 14.91 -12.87
C ILE A 16 -2.89 13.93 -12.56
N VAL A 17 -1.69 14.12 -13.12
CA VAL A 17 -0.51 13.28 -12.83
C VAL A 17 -0.22 13.25 -11.33
N ARG A 18 -0.25 14.41 -10.67
CA ARG A 18 -0.05 14.49 -9.21
C ARG A 18 -1.20 13.91 -8.40
N LEU A 19 -2.45 14.05 -8.88
CA LEU A 19 -3.63 13.43 -8.26
C LEU A 19 -3.49 11.91 -8.24
N LEU A 20 -3.03 11.33 -9.36
CA LEU A 20 -2.77 9.90 -9.50
C LEU A 20 -1.47 9.45 -8.81
N ARG A 21 -0.72 10.36 -8.20
CA ARG A 21 0.63 10.14 -7.63
C ARG A 21 1.65 9.64 -8.64
N TRP A 22 1.45 9.97 -9.92
CA TRP A 22 2.32 9.54 -11.01
C TRP A 22 3.75 10.12 -10.93
N ASP A 23 3.90 11.24 -10.23
CA ASP A 23 5.16 11.88 -9.84
C ASP A 23 5.90 11.17 -8.69
N LYS A 24 5.21 10.38 -7.85
CA LYS A 24 5.78 9.72 -6.65
C LYS A 24 5.47 8.21 -6.65
N PRO A 25 6.32 7.37 -7.26
CA PRO A 25 5.98 5.96 -7.52
C PRO A 25 5.97 5.05 -6.29
N ALA A 26 6.65 5.42 -5.20
CA ALA A 26 6.85 4.55 -4.04
C ALA A 26 5.56 3.89 -3.51
N GLY A 27 4.49 4.68 -3.30
CA GLY A 27 3.22 4.16 -2.78
C GLY A 27 2.50 3.20 -3.74
N ARG A 28 2.65 3.40 -5.06
CA ARG A 28 2.06 2.52 -6.07
C ARG A 28 2.83 1.21 -6.19
N LEU A 29 4.17 1.30 -6.12
CA LEU A 29 5.03 0.13 -6.15
C LEU A 29 4.79 -0.77 -4.93
N ILE A 30 4.72 -0.21 -3.72
CA ILE A 30 4.54 -1.02 -2.51
C ILE A 30 3.17 -1.70 -2.43
N LEU A 31 2.12 -1.12 -3.05
CA LEU A 31 0.81 -1.79 -3.22
C LEU A 31 0.87 -2.92 -4.25
N MET A 32 1.63 -2.75 -5.34
CA MET A 32 1.76 -3.74 -6.41
C MET A 32 2.57 -4.97 -5.99
N ILE A 33 3.58 -4.80 -5.12
CA ILE A 33 4.48 -5.87 -4.70
C ILE A 33 3.75 -7.09 -4.09
N PRO A 34 2.81 -6.95 -3.14
CA PRO A 34 2.00 -8.07 -2.64
C PRO A 34 1.25 -8.85 -3.73
N ALA A 35 0.75 -8.16 -4.75
CA ALA A 35 0.08 -8.80 -5.88
C ALA A 35 1.06 -9.69 -6.67
N LEU A 36 2.29 -9.20 -6.86
CA LEU A 36 3.36 -9.95 -7.50
C LEU A 36 3.83 -11.13 -6.64
N TRP A 37 4.00 -10.95 -5.32
CA TRP A 37 4.30 -12.05 -4.42
C TRP A 37 3.29 -13.18 -4.58
N ALA A 38 2.00 -12.84 -4.54
CA ALA A 38 0.92 -13.81 -4.61
C ALA A 38 0.87 -14.54 -5.97
N VAL A 39 0.95 -13.82 -7.10
CA VAL A 39 0.87 -14.47 -8.42
C VAL A 39 2.08 -15.34 -8.72
N PHE A 40 3.29 -14.95 -8.29
CA PHE A 40 4.49 -15.75 -8.51
C PHE A 40 4.52 -16.99 -7.63
N LEU A 41 4.18 -16.88 -6.34
CA LEU A 41 4.10 -18.04 -5.44
C LEU A 41 3.00 -19.02 -5.89
N ALA A 42 1.81 -18.52 -6.20
CA ALA A 42 0.71 -19.37 -6.65
C ALA A 42 1.00 -20.09 -7.97
N ALA A 43 1.85 -19.51 -8.83
CA ALA A 43 2.25 -20.09 -10.12
C ALA A 43 3.63 -20.75 -10.10
N HIS A 44 4.15 -21.12 -8.90
CA HIS A 44 5.44 -21.79 -8.73
C HIS A 44 6.60 -21.08 -9.45
N GLY A 45 6.69 -19.77 -9.26
CA GLY A 45 7.69 -18.89 -9.84
C GLY A 45 7.51 -18.59 -11.34
N ARG A 46 6.52 -19.19 -12.02
CA ARG A 46 6.37 -19.13 -13.49
C ARG A 46 4.95 -18.75 -13.95
N PRO A 47 4.40 -17.59 -13.51
CA PRO A 47 3.10 -17.13 -13.98
C PRO A 47 3.13 -16.79 -15.47
N PRO A 48 2.02 -16.97 -16.21
CA PRO A 48 1.90 -16.49 -17.58
C PRO A 48 2.15 -14.98 -17.65
N ALA A 49 2.97 -14.52 -18.61
CA ALA A 49 3.33 -13.12 -18.75
C ALA A 49 2.10 -12.21 -18.94
N THR A 50 1.06 -12.70 -19.61
CA THR A 50 -0.22 -11.99 -19.76
C THR A 50 -0.90 -11.74 -18.43
N LEU A 51 -0.93 -12.75 -17.54
CA LEU A 51 -1.50 -12.62 -16.20
C LEU A 51 -0.72 -11.60 -15.37
N VAL A 52 0.62 -11.65 -15.41
CA VAL A 52 1.46 -10.65 -14.73
C VAL A 52 1.15 -9.24 -15.25
N GLY A 53 1.01 -9.07 -16.57
CA GLY A 53 0.62 -7.80 -17.18
C GLY A 53 -0.74 -7.31 -16.69
N VAL A 54 -1.74 -8.19 -16.60
CA VAL A 54 -3.07 -7.87 -16.08
C VAL A 54 -3.03 -7.45 -14.61
N ILE A 55 -2.25 -8.15 -13.77
CA ILE A 55 -2.08 -7.81 -12.34
C ILE A 55 -1.36 -6.46 -12.17
N VAL A 56 -0.30 -6.20 -12.94
CA VAL A 56 0.43 -4.92 -12.88
C VAL A 56 -0.45 -3.76 -13.33
N LEU A 57 -1.13 -3.87 -14.48
CA LEU A 57 -2.00 -2.82 -14.97
C LEU A 57 -3.22 -2.63 -14.05
N GLY A 58 -3.78 -3.72 -13.52
CA GLY A 58 -4.92 -3.70 -12.62
C GLY A 58 -4.58 -3.04 -11.28
N THR A 59 -3.41 -3.33 -10.70
CA THR A 59 -2.95 -2.68 -9.47
C THR A 59 -2.68 -1.19 -9.69
N LEU A 60 -2.08 -0.80 -10.82
CA LEU A 60 -1.89 0.62 -11.16
C LEU A 60 -3.22 1.38 -11.32
N ALA A 61 -4.20 0.79 -12.00
CA ALA A 61 -5.52 1.38 -12.18
C ALA A 61 -6.30 1.48 -10.86
N THR A 62 -6.29 0.43 -10.05
CA THR A 62 -6.95 0.43 -8.74
C THR A 62 -6.26 1.38 -7.75
N SER A 63 -4.93 1.47 -7.78
CA SER A 63 -4.17 2.44 -6.98
C SER A 63 -4.50 3.88 -7.36
N ALA A 64 -4.60 4.16 -8.66
CA ALA A 64 -5.03 5.46 -9.18
C ALA A 64 -6.43 5.83 -8.66
N ALA A 65 -7.39 4.92 -8.74
CA ALA A 65 -8.73 5.13 -8.19
C ALA A 65 -8.70 5.37 -6.68
N GLY A 66 -7.97 4.53 -5.92
CA GLY A 66 -7.84 4.67 -4.46
C GLY A 66 -7.20 6.00 -4.03
N CYS A 67 -6.19 6.49 -4.75
CA CYS A 67 -5.58 7.80 -4.49
C CYS A 67 -6.60 8.94 -4.69
N VAL A 68 -7.37 8.89 -5.78
CA VAL A 68 -8.38 9.91 -6.09
C VAL A 68 -9.49 9.90 -5.05
N ILE A 69 -9.99 8.72 -4.68
CA ILE A 69 -11.04 8.58 -3.67
C ILE A 69 -10.56 9.09 -2.31
N ASN A 70 -9.32 8.78 -1.91
CA ASN A 70 -8.76 9.33 -0.67
C ASN A 70 -8.71 10.86 -0.69
N ASP A 71 -8.20 11.46 -1.77
CA ASP A 71 -8.13 12.92 -1.90
C ASP A 71 -9.52 13.58 -1.99
N LEU A 72 -10.55 12.87 -2.48
CA LEU A 72 -11.94 13.33 -2.47
C LEU A 72 -12.51 13.36 -1.05
N TRP A 73 -12.28 12.32 -0.25
CA TRP A 73 -12.72 12.24 1.15
C TRP A 73 -11.98 13.22 2.08
N ASP A 74 -10.69 13.43 1.81
CA ASP A 74 -9.80 14.25 2.64
C ASP A 74 -9.71 15.70 2.15
N ARG A 75 -10.51 16.12 1.16
CA ARG A 75 -10.45 17.45 0.51
C ARG A 75 -10.42 18.64 1.47
N ASP A 76 -11.08 18.54 2.62
CA ASP A 76 -11.17 19.60 3.63
C ASP A 76 -10.21 19.40 4.81
N ILE A 77 -9.62 18.20 4.93
CA ILE A 77 -8.62 17.86 5.96
C ILE A 77 -7.20 18.13 5.43
N ASP A 78 -6.91 17.67 4.21
CA ASP A 78 -5.59 17.79 3.57
C ASP A 78 -5.02 19.22 3.49
N PRO A 79 -5.82 20.31 3.32
CA PRO A 79 -5.29 21.68 3.36
C PRO A 79 -4.61 22.05 4.68
N GLN A 80 -4.94 21.34 5.76
CA GLN A 80 -4.48 21.63 7.12
C GLN A 80 -3.29 20.77 7.57
N VAL A 81 -2.83 19.85 6.70
CA VAL A 81 -1.68 18.96 6.97
C VAL A 81 -0.50 19.41 6.11
N GLU A 82 0.68 19.60 6.71
CA GLU A 82 1.84 20.21 6.04
C GLU A 82 2.22 19.46 4.75
N ARG A 83 2.19 18.13 4.81
CA ARG A 83 2.56 17.23 3.70
C ARG A 83 1.54 17.25 2.56
N THR A 84 0.25 17.39 2.86
CA THR A 84 -0.83 17.15 1.89
C THR A 84 -1.53 18.41 1.40
N ARG A 85 -1.25 19.58 2.01
CA ARG A 85 -1.82 20.88 1.60
C ARG A 85 -1.62 21.24 0.13
N SER A 86 -0.56 20.72 -0.49
CA SER A 86 -0.22 20.98 -1.89
C SER A 86 -0.94 20.06 -2.90
N ARG A 87 -1.71 19.07 -2.44
CA ARG A 87 -2.41 18.12 -3.32
C ARG A 87 -3.43 18.85 -4.20
N PRO A 88 -3.66 18.41 -5.46
CA PRO A 88 -4.50 19.13 -6.41
C PRO A 88 -5.93 19.45 -5.94
N LEU A 89 -6.57 18.54 -5.18
CA LEU A 89 -7.90 18.77 -4.63
C LEU A 89 -7.88 19.65 -3.37
N ALA A 90 -6.86 19.49 -2.53
CA ALA A 90 -6.67 20.29 -1.32
C ALA A 90 -6.39 21.76 -1.66
N SER A 91 -5.48 22.00 -2.61
CA SER A 91 -5.12 23.34 -3.09
C SER A 91 -6.13 23.96 -4.06
N ARG A 92 -7.23 23.24 -4.36
CA ARG A 92 -8.26 23.64 -5.33
C ARG A 92 -7.73 23.88 -6.75
N ALA A 93 -6.57 23.34 -7.09
CA ALA A 93 -6.00 23.38 -8.44
C ALA A 93 -6.79 22.53 -9.44
N LEU A 94 -7.54 21.53 -8.95
CA LEU A 94 -8.37 20.65 -9.78
C LEU A 94 -9.82 20.60 -9.26
N LYS A 95 -10.78 20.61 -10.20
CA LYS A 95 -12.22 20.56 -9.86
C LYS A 95 -12.61 19.15 -9.39
N VAL A 96 -13.52 19.08 -8.42
CA VAL A 96 -14.05 17.80 -7.91
C VAL A 96 -14.65 16.94 -9.03
N GLN A 97 -15.36 17.54 -10.00
CA GLN A 97 -15.92 16.78 -11.12
C GLN A 97 -14.84 16.09 -11.97
N THR A 98 -13.70 16.75 -12.16
CA THR A 98 -12.57 16.18 -12.89
C THR A 98 -11.99 14.99 -12.12
N ALA A 99 -11.84 15.10 -10.81
CA ALA A 99 -11.38 13.97 -9.99
C ALA A 99 -12.36 12.80 -10.02
N ILE A 100 -13.67 13.04 -9.92
CA ILE A 100 -14.68 11.97 -10.07
C ILE A 100 -14.56 11.28 -11.43
N GLY A 101 -14.41 12.04 -12.52
CA GLY A 101 -14.19 11.49 -13.85
C GLY A 101 -12.93 10.61 -13.94
N VAL A 102 -11.81 11.06 -13.35
CA VAL A 102 -10.57 10.29 -13.27
C VAL A 102 -10.74 9.00 -12.46
N ALA A 103 -11.46 9.04 -11.33
CA ALA A 103 -11.77 7.85 -10.54
C ALA A 103 -12.62 6.85 -11.33
N LEU A 104 -13.68 7.31 -12.02
CA LEU A 104 -14.54 6.46 -12.84
C LEU A 104 -13.77 5.80 -13.98
N ILE A 105 -12.91 6.53 -14.68
CA ILE A 105 -12.05 5.97 -15.73
C ILE A 105 -11.10 4.92 -15.13
N SER A 106 -10.48 5.22 -13.98
CA SER A 106 -9.56 4.29 -13.32
C SER A 106 -10.25 2.99 -12.91
N PHE A 107 -11.47 3.09 -12.33
CA PHE A 107 -12.29 1.92 -12.02
C PHE A 107 -12.76 1.16 -13.27
N ALA A 108 -13.12 1.85 -14.35
CA ALA A 108 -13.49 1.21 -15.61
C ALA A 108 -12.31 0.41 -16.21
N CYS A 109 -11.10 0.98 -16.21
CA CYS A 109 -9.90 0.26 -16.62
C CYS A 109 -9.65 -0.98 -15.76
N ALA A 110 -9.76 -0.86 -14.42
CA ALA A 110 -9.62 -1.99 -13.51
C ALA A 110 -10.69 -3.06 -13.75
N ALA A 111 -11.94 -2.66 -14.04
CA ALA A 111 -13.04 -3.57 -14.33
C ALA A 111 -12.84 -4.34 -15.65
N ILE A 112 -12.37 -3.67 -16.70
CA ILE A 112 -12.03 -4.32 -17.99
C ILE A 112 -10.98 -5.42 -17.77
N LEU A 113 -9.95 -5.14 -16.97
CA LEU A 113 -8.93 -6.12 -16.61
C LEU A 113 -9.48 -7.25 -15.73
N ALA A 114 -10.40 -6.95 -14.82
CA ALA A 114 -11.03 -7.94 -13.95
C ALA A 114 -11.83 -8.99 -14.75
N PHE A 115 -12.42 -8.64 -15.90
CA PHE A 115 -13.10 -9.59 -16.78
C PHE A 115 -12.17 -10.64 -17.42
N TYR A 116 -10.86 -10.39 -17.43
CA TYR A 116 -9.87 -11.39 -17.87
C TYR A 116 -9.60 -12.46 -16.80
N LEU A 117 -10.00 -12.20 -15.54
CA LEU A 117 -9.72 -13.09 -14.42
C LEU A 117 -10.80 -14.17 -14.28
N ASN A 118 -10.47 -15.25 -13.56
CA ASN A 118 -11.46 -16.27 -13.22
C ASN A 118 -12.56 -15.72 -12.28
N PRO A 119 -13.72 -16.42 -12.14
CA PRO A 119 -14.86 -15.92 -11.38
C PRO A 119 -14.56 -15.55 -9.93
N LEU A 120 -13.74 -16.36 -9.24
CA LEU A 120 -13.37 -16.07 -7.85
C LEU A 120 -12.62 -14.73 -7.75
N SER A 121 -11.63 -14.54 -8.61
CA SER A 121 -10.81 -13.32 -8.63
C SER A 121 -11.62 -12.09 -9.03
N PHE A 122 -12.56 -12.24 -9.99
CA PHE A 122 -13.48 -11.18 -10.37
C PHE A 122 -14.34 -10.73 -9.18
N TRP A 123 -14.95 -11.66 -8.44
CA TRP A 123 -15.77 -11.31 -7.29
C TRP A 123 -14.95 -10.75 -6.12
N LEU A 124 -13.69 -11.15 -5.97
CA LEU A 124 -12.76 -10.52 -5.04
C LEU A 124 -12.44 -9.07 -5.44
N CYS A 125 -12.28 -8.77 -6.74
CA CYS A 125 -12.18 -7.39 -7.23
C CYS A 125 -13.43 -6.57 -6.85
N VAL A 126 -14.63 -7.12 -7.09
CA VAL A 126 -15.90 -6.47 -6.73
C VAL A 126 -15.98 -6.21 -5.22
N ALA A 127 -15.59 -7.18 -4.39
CA ALA A 127 -15.57 -7.06 -2.94
C ALA A 127 -14.54 -6.04 -2.43
N ALA A 128 -13.43 -5.82 -3.16
CA ALA A 128 -12.43 -4.82 -2.81
C ALA A 128 -12.93 -3.37 -2.96
N VAL A 129 -13.80 -3.11 -3.95
CA VAL A 129 -14.30 -1.75 -4.27
C VAL A 129 -14.92 -1.03 -3.07
N PRO A 130 -15.90 -1.58 -2.33
CA PRO A 130 -16.47 -0.89 -1.18
C PRO A 130 -15.42 -0.61 -0.09
N VAL A 131 -14.45 -1.51 0.11
CA VAL A 131 -13.36 -1.29 1.07
C VAL A 131 -12.48 -0.13 0.61
N ILE A 132 -12.11 -0.07 -0.66
CA ILE A 132 -11.32 1.04 -1.25
C ILE A 132 -12.07 2.36 -1.15
N ILE A 133 -13.38 2.36 -1.37
CA ILE A 133 -14.19 3.59 -1.31
C ILE A 133 -14.35 4.08 0.13
N CYS A 134 -14.57 3.17 1.07
CA CYS A 134 -14.93 3.51 2.43
C CYS A 134 -13.74 3.62 3.39
N TYR A 135 -12.55 3.07 3.10
CA TYR A 135 -11.43 3.10 4.05
C TYR A 135 -11.06 4.51 4.54
N PRO A 136 -11.14 5.60 3.73
CA PRO A 136 -10.78 6.93 4.24
C PRO A 136 -11.68 7.40 5.39
N LEU A 137 -12.93 6.91 5.45
CA LEU A 137 -13.84 7.16 6.58
C LEU A 137 -13.30 6.62 7.89
N ALA A 138 -12.44 5.60 7.87
CA ALA A 138 -11.88 5.00 9.07
C ALA A 138 -11.13 6.04 9.92
N LYS A 139 -10.50 7.05 9.30
CA LYS A 139 -9.80 8.13 10.03
C LYS A 139 -10.71 8.89 10.99
N ARG A 140 -12.02 8.94 10.71
CA ARG A 140 -13.00 9.68 11.50
C ARG A 140 -13.57 8.89 12.67
N PHE A 141 -13.59 7.56 12.59
CA PHE A 141 -14.35 6.71 13.54
C PHE A 141 -13.58 5.52 14.11
N PHE A 142 -12.49 5.11 13.47
CA PHE A 142 -11.74 3.92 13.86
C PHE A 142 -10.36 4.32 14.40
N PRO A 143 -9.94 3.86 15.59
CA PRO A 143 -8.67 4.30 16.20
C PRO A 143 -7.41 3.95 15.38
N VAL A 144 -7.49 2.89 14.56
CA VAL A 144 -6.34 2.37 13.78
C VAL A 144 -6.73 2.28 12.29
N PRO A 145 -6.98 3.41 11.59
CA PRO A 145 -7.43 3.38 10.19
C PRO A 145 -6.46 2.66 9.25
N GLN A 146 -5.17 2.63 9.61
CA GLN A 146 -4.11 1.89 8.92
C GLN A 146 -4.43 0.37 8.82
N LEU A 147 -5.17 -0.20 9.78
CA LEU A 147 -5.60 -1.59 9.69
C LEU A 147 -6.64 -1.79 8.57
N VAL A 148 -7.57 -0.85 8.42
CA VAL A 148 -8.58 -0.90 7.34
C VAL A 148 -7.90 -0.76 5.98
N LEU A 149 -6.91 0.14 5.85
CA LEU A 149 -6.07 0.24 4.67
C LEU A 149 -5.32 -1.08 4.40
N SER A 150 -4.73 -1.68 5.44
CA SER A 150 -3.98 -2.93 5.33
C SER A 150 -4.86 -4.09 4.83
N ILE A 151 -6.11 -4.16 5.29
CA ILE A 151 -7.10 -5.13 4.79
C ILE A 151 -7.44 -4.85 3.32
N ALA A 152 -7.61 -3.58 2.94
CA ALA A 152 -7.82 -3.20 1.54
C ALA A 152 -6.65 -3.66 0.65
N TRP A 153 -5.41 -3.51 1.12
CA TRP A 153 -4.21 -3.99 0.42
C TRP A 153 -4.12 -5.51 0.39
N GLY A 154 -4.66 -6.19 1.40
CA GLY A 154 -4.77 -7.65 1.43
C GLY A 154 -5.52 -8.22 0.23
N PHE A 155 -6.47 -7.49 -0.36
CA PHE A 155 -7.13 -7.93 -1.61
C PHE A 155 -6.15 -8.13 -2.76
N ALA A 156 -5.03 -7.41 -2.80
CA ALA A 156 -3.97 -7.63 -3.80
C ALA A 156 -3.43 -9.06 -3.75
N VAL A 157 -3.32 -9.65 -2.56
CA VAL A 157 -2.93 -11.05 -2.37
C VAL A 157 -4.04 -11.99 -2.83
N LEU A 158 -5.26 -11.78 -2.32
CA LEU A 158 -6.39 -12.69 -2.58
C LEU A 158 -6.68 -12.77 -4.09
N ILE A 159 -6.81 -11.63 -4.75
CA ILE A 159 -7.12 -11.53 -6.18
C ILE A 159 -6.01 -12.18 -7.01
N SER A 160 -4.74 -11.86 -6.73
CA SER A 160 -3.63 -12.31 -7.57
C SER A 160 -3.33 -13.80 -7.38
N TRP A 161 -3.45 -14.31 -6.16
CA TRP A 161 -3.33 -15.74 -5.87
C TRP A 161 -4.45 -16.52 -6.56
N SER A 162 -5.71 -16.12 -6.32
CA SER A 162 -6.83 -16.81 -6.94
C SER A 162 -6.80 -16.68 -8.45
N ALA A 163 -6.24 -15.61 -9.03
CA ALA A 163 -6.13 -15.44 -10.47
C ALA A 163 -5.24 -16.52 -11.10
N ALA A 164 -4.19 -16.95 -10.40
CA ALA A 164 -3.28 -18.00 -10.87
C ALA A 164 -3.87 -19.41 -10.75
N VAL A 165 -4.53 -19.73 -9.62
CA VAL A 165 -4.90 -21.14 -9.30
C VAL A 165 -6.39 -21.40 -9.07
N GLY A 166 -7.24 -20.36 -9.10
CA GLY A 166 -8.71 -20.49 -9.01
C GLY A 166 -9.27 -20.79 -7.61
N LYS A 167 -8.43 -20.79 -6.57
CA LYS A 167 -8.80 -21.09 -5.17
C LYS A 167 -7.96 -20.28 -4.18
N LEU A 168 -8.39 -20.26 -2.92
CA LEU A 168 -7.62 -19.74 -1.79
C LEU A 168 -7.17 -20.92 -0.92
N GLU A 169 -5.92 -20.90 -0.48
CA GLU A 169 -5.29 -21.99 0.26
C GLU A 169 -4.65 -21.44 1.54
N LEU A 170 -4.12 -22.34 2.38
CA LEU A 170 -3.44 -21.93 3.62
C LEU A 170 -2.30 -20.94 3.34
N ALA A 171 -1.47 -21.21 2.34
CA ALA A 171 -0.40 -20.30 1.91
C ALA A 171 -0.93 -18.90 1.54
N THR A 172 -2.09 -18.82 0.88
CA THR A 172 -2.73 -17.54 0.55
C THR A 172 -3.06 -16.74 1.80
N TRP A 173 -3.62 -17.38 2.83
CA TRP A 173 -4.00 -16.71 4.08
C TRP A 173 -2.80 -16.32 4.93
N LEU A 174 -1.74 -17.15 4.94
CA LEU A 174 -0.47 -16.81 5.58
C LEU A 174 0.16 -15.57 4.92
N LEU A 175 0.21 -15.54 3.59
CA LEU A 175 0.70 -14.38 2.83
C LEU A 175 -0.19 -13.15 3.02
N TRP A 176 -1.51 -13.32 3.02
CA TRP A 176 -2.46 -12.24 3.27
C TRP A 176 -2.24 -11.62 4.64
N GLY A 177 -2.13 -12.43 5.69
CA GLY A 177 -1.85 -11.95 7.05
C GLY A 177 -0.48 -11.26 7.14
N ALA A 178 0.54 -11.81 6.47
CA ALA A 178 1.86 -11.18 6.41
C ALA A 178 1.80 -9.80 5.78
N VAL A 179 1.07 -9.64 4.68
CA VAL A 179 0.88 -8.37 3.96
C VAL A 179 0.07 -7.38 4.78
N VAL A 180 -0.98 -7.82 5.48
CA VAL A 180 -1.76 -6.96 6.37
C VAL A 180 -0.88 -6.42 7.49
N LEU A 181 -0.11 -7.27 8.17
CA LEU A 181 0.78 -6.84 9.26
C LEU A 181 1.94 -5.99 8.74
N TRP A 182 2.50 -6.32 7.58
CA TRP A 182 3.59 -5.55 6.98
C TRP A 182 3.12 -4.14 6.63
N THR A 183 1.94 -4.05 6.00
CA THR A 183 1.27 -2.78 5.67
C THR A 183 0.99 -1.99 6.93
N LEU A 184 0.44 -2.62 7.97
CA LEU A 184 0.18 -1.95 9.23
C LEU A 184 1.47 -1.42 9.87
N GLY A 185 2.58 -2.16 9.76
CA GLY A 185 3.90 -1.76 10.21
C GLY A 185 4.41 -0.50 9.50
N PHE A 186 4.65 -0.57 8.20
CA PHE A 186 5.24 0.57 7.48
C PHE A 186 4.28 1.77 7.38
N ASP A 187 2.97 1.55 7.37
CA ASP A 187 1.98 2.64 7.30
C ASP A 187 1.78 3.31 8.67
N THR A 188 2.02 2.58 9.77
CA THR A 188 2.17 3.21 11.10
C THR A 188 3.42 4.08 11.16
N VAL A 189 4.56 3.63 10.60
CA VAL A 189 5.75 4.49 10.45
C VAL A 189 5.43 5.74 9.64
N TYR A 190 4.65 5.60 8.57
CA TYR A 190 4.21 6.73 7.77
C TYR A 190 3.31 7.69 8.57
N ALA A 191 2.37 7.17 9.35
CA ALA A 191 1.50 7.96 10.22
C ALA A 191 2.27 8.68 11.35
N MET A 192 3.40 8.13 11.81
CA MET A 192 4.24 8.80 12.82
C MET A 192 4.79 10.15 12.33
N SER A 193 4.97 10.37 11.01
CA SER A 193 5.39 11.68 10.50
C SER A 193 4.32 12.75 10.60
N ASP A 194 3.05 12.34 10.60
CA ASP A 194 1.90 13.24 10.55
C ASP A 194 1.20 13.36 11.93
N ARG A 195 1.75 12.73 12.98
CA ARG A 195 1.15 12.63 14.33
C ARG A 195 0.74 13.97 14.92
N GLU A 196 1.56 15.00 14.80
CA GLU A 196 1.25 16.33 15.33
C GLU A 196 0.07 17.00 14.61
N ASP A 197 0.01 16.87 13.28
CA ASP A 197 -1.09 17.42 12.48
C ASP A 197 -2.37 16.62 12.72
N ASP A 198 -2.27 15.28 12.81
CA ASP A 198 -3.41 14.40 13.10
C ASP A 198 -4.04 14.74 14.47
N LEU A 199 -3.21 14.96 15.51
CA LEU A 199 -3.66 15.37 16.84
C LEU A 199 -4.37 16.72 16.82
N ARG A 200 -3.81 17.70 16.08
CA ARG A 200 -4.40 19.04 15.94
C ARG A 200 -5.77 18.98 15.26
N LEU A 201 -5.94 18.07 14.31
CA LEU A 201 -7.17 17.92 13.52
C LEU A 201 -8.18 16.97 14.16
N GLY A 202 -7.82 16.28 15.24
CA GLY A 202 -8.68 15.31 15.91
C GLY A 202 -9.01 14.09 15.04
N VAL A 203 -8.13 13.72 14.11
CA VAL A 203 -8.28 12.52 13.28
C VAL A 203 -7.55 11.34 13.92
N ASN A 204 -8.10 10.13 13.75
CA ASN A 204 -7.48 8.93 14.29
C ASN A 204 -6.30 8.48 13.42
N SER A 205 -5.26 7.96 14.06
CA SER A 205 -4.18 7.23 13.39
C SER A 205 -3.55 6.22 14.34
N SER A 206 -2.95 5.17 13.80
CA SER A 206 -2.23 4.15 14.57
C SER A 206 -1.11 4.77 15.40
N ALA A 207 -0.44 5.81 14.89
CA ALA A 207 0.59 6.55 15.61
C ALA A 207 0.03 7.26 16.86
N ILE A 208 -1.20 7.78 16.79
CA ILE A 208 -1.90 8.35 17.95
C ILE A 208 -2.33 7.24 18.90
N PHE A 209 -2.98 6.19 18.39
CA PHE A 209 -3.52 5.09 19.20
C PHE A 209 -2.44 4.36 20.01
N PHE A 210 -1.32 4.01 19.39
CA PHE A 210 -0.21 3.34 20.09
C PHE A 210 0.67 4.31 20.91
N GLY A 211 0.55 5.60 20.64
CA GLY A 211 1.28 6.66 21.35
C GLY A 211 2.79 6.39 21.43
N ASP A 212 3.32 6.38 22.64
CA ASP A 212 4.75 6.15 22.91
C ASP A 212 5.20 4.71 22.61
N SER A 213 4.24 3.79 22.49
CA SER A 213 4.47 2.40 22.09
C SER A 213 4.42 2.19 20.58
N ALA A 214 4.23 3.24 19.76
CA ALA A 214 4.13 3.11 18.29
C ALA A 214 5.34 2.37 17.68
N ALA A 215 6.57 2.67 18.13
CA ALA A 215 7.76 1.95 17.68
C ALA A 215 7.73 0.45 18.04
N ASN A 216 7.23 0.11 19.25
CA ASN A 216 7.08 -1.29 19.68
C ASN A 216 6.00 -2.01 18.89
N ALA A 217 4.88 -1.34 18.59
CA ALA A 217 3.83 -1.89 17.75
C ALA A 217 4.35 -2.20 16.34
N VAL A 218 5.10 -1.27 15.72
CA VAL A 218 5.76 -1.48 14.42
C VAL A 218 6.72 -2.68 14.48
N GLY A 219 7.56 -2.77 15.51
CA GLY A 219 8.47 -3.91 15.69
C GLY A 219 7.73 -5.24 15.79
N PHE A 220 6.62 -5.28 16.55
CA PHE A 220 5.75 -6.46 16.64
C PHE A 220 5.14 -6.82 15.28
N PHE A 221 4.61 -5.85 14.54
CA PHE A 221 4.02 -6.11 13.22
C PHE A 221 5.04 -6.69 12.25
N PHE A 222 6.25 -6.15 12.19
CA PHE A 222 7.31 -6.72 11.35
C PHE A 222 7.74 -8.11 11.80
N LEU A 223 7.88 -8.35 13.12
CA LEU A 223 8.20 -9.68 13.63
C LEU A 223 7.11 -10.70 13.27
N ALA A 224 5.84 -10.32 13.41
CA ALA A 224 4.71 -11.18 13.05
C ALA A 224 4.62 -11.41 11.53
N THR A 225 4.93 -10.40 10.71
CA THR A 225 5.12 -10.57 9.26
C THR A 225 6.18 -11.61 8.95
N VAL A 226 7.36 -11.54 9.60
CA VAL A 226 8.42 -12.55 9.43
C VAL A 226 7.89 -13.94 9.79
N GLY A 227 7.22 -14.08 10.93
CA GLY A 227 6.65 -15.37 11.36
C GLY A 227 5.68 -15.97 10.34
N LEU A 228 4.79 -15.15 9.77
CA LEU A 228 3.85 -15.61 8.75
C LEU A 228 4.52 -15.93 7.41
N LEU A 229 5.51 -15.14 6.98
CA LEU A 229 6.29 -15.45 5.77
C LEU A 229 7.12 -16.73 5.94
N VAL A 230 7.70 -16.96 7.11
CA VAL A 230 8.38 -18.22 7.45
C VAL A 230 7.41 -19.39 7.39
N ALA A 231 6.24 -19.28 8.03
CA ALA A 231 5.22 -20.34 7.99
C ALA A 231 4.75 -20.62 6.56
N MET A 232 4.56 -19.59 5.74
CA MET A 232 4.22 -19.71 4.32
C MET A 232 5.34 -20.41 3.54
N GLY A 233 6.60 -20.03 3.75
CA GLY A 233 7.75 -20.65 3.09
C GLY A 233 7.91 -22.14 3.44
N ILE A 234 7.66 -22.53 4.70
CA ILE A 234 7.61 -23.95 5.10
C ILE A 234 6.46 -24.66 4.41
N ASN A 235 5.26 -24.06 4.38
CA ASN A 235 4.08 -24.66 3.79
C ASN A 235 4.24 -24.91 2.27
N LEU A 236 4.88 -23.98 1.57
CA LEU A 236 5.18 -24.09 0.13
C LEU A 236 6.48 -24.83 -0.17
N GLN A 237 7.22 -25.27 0.86
CA GLN A 237 8.52 -25.94 0.74
C GLN A 237 9.55 -25.12 -0.07
N LEU A 238 9.57 -23.80 0.14
CA LEU A 238 10.49 -22.92 -0.59
C LEU A 238 11.95 -23.22 -0.27
N HIS A 239 12.77 -23.11 -1.30
CA HIS A 239 14.20 -23.36 -1.25
C HIS A 239 15.02 -22.19 -0.68
N ILE A 240 16.34 -22.37 -0.64
CA ILE A 240 17.29 -21.51 0.09
C ILE A 240 17.24 -20.03 -0.33
N GLY A 241 16.89 -19.73 -1.58
CA GLY A 241 16.76 -18.36 -2.07
C GLY A 241 15.76 -17.52 -1.27
N PHE A 242 14.63 -18.12 -0.88
CA PHE A 242 13.62 -17.45 -0.05
C PHE A 242 14.14 -17.17 1.37
N TRP A 243 14.84 -18.15 1.95
CA TRP A 243 15.36 -18.08 3.32
C TRP A 243 16.40 -16.97 3.50
N PHE A 244 17.26 -16.74 2.50
CA PHE A 244 18.18 -15.59 2.51
C PHE A 244 17.45 -14.25 2.40
N ALA A 245 16.42 -14.16 1.56
CA ALA A 245 15.66 -12.92 1.40
C ALA A 245 14.88 -12.55 2.67
N ILE A 246 14.23 -13.52 3.33
CA ILE A 246 13.52 -13.26 4.59
C ILE A 246 14.47 -12.94 5.75
N LEU A 247 15.66 -13.56 5.80
CA LEU A 247 16.69 -13.20 6.77
C LEU A 247 17.15 -11.74 6.57
N GLY A 248 17.41 -11.33 5.32
CA GLY A 248 17.76 -9.95 4.99
C GLY A 248 16.66 -8.96 5.38
N ALA A 249 15.40 -9.29 5.08
CA ALA A 249 14.25 -8.47 5.46
C ALA A 249 14.11 -8.36 6.99
N ALA A 250 14.25 -9.46 7.72
CA ALA A 250 14.18 -9.48 9.18
C ALA A 250 15.26 -8.62 9.84
N ILE A 251 16.51 -8.68 9.34
CA ILE A 251 17.60 -7.82 9.81
C ILE A 251 17.24 -6.35 9.55
N LEU A 252 16.77 -6.02 8.34
CA LEU A 252 16.45 -4.64 7.98
C LEU A 252 15.29 -4.09 8.83
N TRP A 253 14.23 -4.89 9.06
CA TRP A 253 13.12 -4.51 9.92
C TRP A 253 13.53 -4.36 11.39
N PHE A 254 14.46 -5.18 11.88
CA PHE A 254 15.04 -5.01 13.21
C PHE A 254 15.84 -3.70 13.33
N LEU A 255 16.61 -3.33 12.29
CA LEU A 255 17.32 -2.06 12.24
C LEU A 255 16.35 -0.86 12.18
N GLN A 256 15.27 -0.97 11.42
CA GLN A 256 14.20 0.04 11.37
C GLN A 256 13.53 0.20 12.74
N TYR A 257 13.17 -0.90 13.40
CA TYR A 257 12.65 -0.89 14.76
C TYR A 257 13.61 -0.22 15.74
N SER A 258 14.89 -0.60 15.71
CA SER A 258 15.93 -0.01 16.55
C SER A 258 16.11 1.50 16.30
N GLN A 259 15.98 1.93 15.04
CA GLN A 259 16.00 3.35 14.68
C GLN A 259 14.78 4.10 15.23
N LEU A 260 13.58 3.50 15.16
CA LEU A 260 12.32 4.05 15.66
C LEU A 260 12.26 4.18 17.19
N ARG A 261 13.13 3.46 17.91
CA ARG A 261 13.24 3.53 19.38
C ARG A 261 14.13 4.68 19.88
N LYS A 262 14.82 5.39 18.99
CA LYS A 262 15.66 6.53 19.38
C LYS A 262 14.76 7.71 19.80
N ALA A 263 15.19 8.48 20.81
CA ALA A 263 14.40 9.59 21.35
C ALA A 263 14.21 10.73 20.33
N ASP A 264 15.27 11.10 19.61
CA ASP A 264 15.26 12.23 18.68
C ASP A 264 15.38 11.77 17.23
N ILE A 265 14.25 11.39 16.62
CA ILE A 265 14.20 10.96 15.22
C ILE A 265 13.81 12.15 14.34
N PRO A 266 14.66 12.57 13.38
CA PRO A 266 14.28 13.59 12.42
C PRO A 266 13.09 13.15 11.56
N ARG A 267 12.11 14.03 11.35
CA ARG A 267 10.89 13.75 10.54
C ARG A 267 11.17 13.08 9.17
N PRO A 268 12.22 13.44 8.40
CA PRO A 268 12.49 12.79 7.11
C PRO A 268 12.79 11.28 7.18
N VAL A 269 13.21 10.77 8.35
CA VAL A 269 13.54 9.36 8.56
C VAL A 269 12.32 8.46 8.37
N TYR A 270 11.12 8.88 8.79
CA TYR A 270 9.88 8.11 8.60
C TYR A 270 9.63 7.82 7.12
N GLY A 271 9.78 8.85 6.26
CA GLY A 271 9.66 8.70 4.82
C GLY A 271 10.77 7.85 4.20
N GLN A 272 11.97 7.85 4.78
CA GLN A 272 13.06 6.97 4.35
C GLN A 272 12.75 5.50 4.66
N ILE A 273 12.27 5.20 5.87
CA ILE A 273 11.87 3.84 6.28
C ILE A 273 10.75 3.31 5.39
N PHE A 274 9.75 4.14 5.07
CA PHE A 274 8.71 3.78 4.10
C PHE A 274 9.30 3.41 2.73
N ARG A 275 10.21 4.23 2.20
CA ARG A 275 10.88 3.95 0.92
C ARG A 275 11.76 2.69 0.96
N GLN A 276 12.41 2.40 2.08
CA GLN A 276 13.18 1.16 2.26
C GLN A 276 12.27 -0.06 2.17
N ASN A 277 11.03 0.01 2.69
CA ASN A 277 10.08 -1.09 2.59
C ASN A 277 9.69 -1.40 1.15
N VAL A 278 9.66 -0.41 0.24
CA VAL A 278 9.51 -0.69 -1.21
C VAL A 278 10.60 -1.64 -1.70
N TRP A 279 11.86 -1.40 -1.32
CA TRP A 279 12.99 -2.24 -1.72
C TRP A 279 12.98 -3.60 -1.04
N VAL A 280 12.67 -3.68 0.26
CA VAL A 280 12.44 -4.96 0.96
C VAL A 280 11.39 -5.78 0.22
N GLY A 281 10.32 -5.11 -0.24
CA GLY A 281 9.28 -5.65 -1.08
C GLY A 281 9.82 -6.40 -2.31
N PHE A 282 10.67 -5.73 -3.09
CA PHE A 282 11.29 -6.31 -4.28
C PHE A 282 12.33 -7.39 -3.97
N VAL A 283 13.10 -7.25 -2.89
CA VAL A 283 14.06 -8.28 -2.44
C VAL A 283 13.33 -9.56 -2.06
N LEU A 284 12.22 -9.46 -1.32
CA LEU A 284 11.38 -10.60 -0.98
C LEU A 284 10.72 -11.20 -2.23
N LEU A 285 10.26 -10.39 -3.19
CA LEU A 285 9.75 -10.90 -4.47
C LEU A 285 10.81 -11.72 -5.20
N ALA A 286 12.04 -11.21 -5.32
CA ALA A 286 13.14 -11.94 -5.93
C ALA A 286 13.45 -13.24 -5.17
N GLY A 287 13.46 -13.20 -3.84
CA GLY A 287 13.64 -14.38 -2.99
C GLY A 287 12.54 -15.43 -3.16
N MET A 288 11.28 -15.01 -3.30
CA MET A 288 10.15 -15.90 -3.59
C MET A 288 10.29 -16.55 -4.97
N ILE A 289 10.64 -15.78 -6.00
CA ILE A 289 10.85 -16.32 -7.35
C ILE A 289 12.02 -17.31 -7.38
N VAL A 290 13.16 -16.94 -6.78
CA VAL A 290 14.34 -17.82 -6.73
C VAL A 290 14.03 -19.06 -5.90
N GLY A 291 13.38 -18.91 -4.74
CA GLY A 291 13.04 -20.00 -3.83
C GLY A 291 11.98 -20.98 -4.38
N GLU A 292 11.22 -20.61 -5.41
CA GLU A 292 10.35 -21.54 -6.15
C GLU A 292 11.11 -22.35 -7.21
N ILE A 293 12.28 -21.87 -7.67
CA ILE A 293 13.04 -22.48 -8.77
C ILE A 293 14.26 -23.26 -8.28
N PHE A 294 14.96 -22.77 -7.25
CA PHE A 294 16.28 -23.23 -6.80
C PHE A 294 16.40 -23.33 -5.28
#